data_AF-A0A7V3CT94-F1
#
_entry.id   AF-A0A7V3CT94-F1
#
_cell.length_a   1.000
_cell.length_b   1.000
_cell.length_c   1.000
_cell.angle_alpha   90.00
_cell.angle_beta   90.00
_cell.angle_gamma   90.00
#
_symmetry.space_group_name_H-M   'P 1'
#
loop_
_entity.id
_entity.type
_entity.pdbx_description
1 polymer ?
#
loop_
_entity_poly.entity_id
_entity_poly.type
_entity_poly.pdbx_seq_one_letter_code
_entity_poly.pdbx_strand_id
1 'polypeptide(L)'
;MDLNQFKSQAENLSKENKQFYNKLKLRKPKNLDEAFHEAHEEAFSEIDCLTCANCCKTTSPIFYQNDIERAAHALRLKPGQFIDKYLKLDEDNDYVLQ
;
A
#
# COMPACT_ATOMS: atom_id res chain seq x y z
N MET A 1 13.48 3.11 22.39
CA MET A 1 12.58 4.27 22.21
C MET A 1 11.64 4.31 23.41
N ASP A 2 11.62 5.40 24.19
CA ASP A 2 10.70 5.54 25.31
C ASP A 2 9.33 6.02 24.78
N LEU A 3 8.33 5.15 24.88
CA LEU A 3 6.99 5.39 24.34
C LEU A 3 6.24 6.49 25.10
N ASN A 4 6.49 6.64 26.40
CA ASN A 4 5.81 7.65 27.22
C ASN A 4 6.35 9.04 26.92
N GLN A 5 7.68 9.15 26.82
CA GLN A 5 8.33 10.39 26.41
C GLN A 5 7.91 10.80 24.99
N PHE A 6 7.89 9.84 24.05
CA PHE A 6 7.46 10.09 22.67
C PHE A 6 6.01 10.59 22.60
N LYS A 7 5.10 9.98 23.36
CA LYS A 7 3.70 10.41 23.42
C LYS A 7 3.57 11.85 23.91
N SER A 8 4.26 12.20 25.00
CA SER A 8 4.24 13.57 25.54
C SER A 8 4.77 14.59 24.53
N GLN A 9 5.86 14.27 23.84
CA GLN A 9 6.40 15.14 22.78
C GLN A 9 5.45 15.29 21.59
N ALA A 10 4.83 14.19 21.14
CA ALA A 10 3.87 14.20 20.05
C ALA A 10 2.62 15.05 20.37
N GLU A 11 2.13 14.99 21.61
CA GLU A 11 1.03 15.82 22.10
C GLU A 11 1.40 17.31 22.10
N ASN A 12 2.58 17.65 22.64
CA ASN A 12 3.08 19.02 22.69
C ASN A 12 3.27 19.62 21.28
N LEU A 13 3.79 18.84 20.33
CA LEU A 13 4.05 19.27 18.96
C LEU A 13 2.83 19.12 18.04
N SER A 14 1.71 18.57 18.51
CA SER A 14 0.54 18.25 17.67
C SER A 14 0.03 19.45 16.87
N LYS A 15 -0.01 20.65 17.48
CA LYS A 15 -0.46 21.88 16.81
C LYS A 15 0.50 22.32 15.71
N GLU A 16 1.80 22.29 15.98
CA GLU A 16 2.85 22.63 15.02
C GLU A 16 2.86 21.63 13.86
N ASN A 17 2.81 20.33 14.16
CA ASN A 17 2.77 19.25 13.18
C ASN A 17 1.56 19.38 12.25
N LYS A 18 0.37 19.71 12.79
CA LYS A 18 -0.83 19.97 11.98
C LYS A 18 -0.63 21.15 11.03
N GLN A 19 -0.04 22.24 11.51
CA GLN A 19 0.24 23.42 10.67
C GLN A 19 1.27 23.11 9.58
N PHE A 20 2.33 22.39 9.92
CA PHE A 20 3.35 21.92 8.99
C PHE A 20 2.73 21.04 7.90
N TYR A 21 1.91 20.07 8.29
CA TYR A 21 1.25 19.16 7.36
C TYR A 21 0.30 19.89 6.39
N ASN A 22 -0.46 20.88 6.87
CA ASN A 22 -1.31 21.70 6.00
C ASN A 22 -0.48 22.48 4.96
N LYS A 23 0.68 23.01 5.35
CA LYS A 23 1.61 23.66 4.41
C LYS A 23 2.19 22.67 3.40
N LEU A 24 2.53 21.46 3.85
CA LEU A 24 3.11 20.42 3.00
C LEU A 24 2.11 19.95 1.93
N LYS A 25 0.83 19.75 2.30
CA LYS A 25 -0.25 19.37 1.37
C LYS A 25 -0.43 20.34 0.21
N LEU A 26 -0.22 21.63 0.44
CA LEU A 26 -0.37 22.67 -0.58
C LEU A 26 0.82 22.75 -1.54
N ARG A 27 1.96 22.17 -1.15
CA ARG A 27 3.13 22.07 -2.04
C ARG A 27 2.93 20.85 -2.91
N LYS A 28 2.63 21.07 -4.20
CA LYS A 28 2.71 20.01 -5.21
C LYS A 28 4.17 19.91 -5.66
N PRO A 29 4.96 18.93 -5.18
CA PRO A 29 6.33 18.74 -5.64
C PRO A 29 6.33 18.45 -7.14
N LYS A 30 7.19 19.15 -7.88
CA LYS A 30 7.21 19.09 -9.36
C LYS A 30 7.63 17.72 -9.89
N ASN A 31 8.46 17.01 -9.13
CA ASN A 31 9.15 15.78 -9.53
C ASN A 31 9.11 14.70 -8.43
N LEU A 32 8.07 14.69 -7.58
CA LEU A 32 7.98 13.69 -6.50
C LEU A 32 7.92 12.27 -7.03
N ASP A 33 7.13 12.04 -8.07
CA ASP A 33 6.99 10.70 -8.63
C ASP A 33 8.34 10.19 -9.18
N GLU A 34 9.07 11.04 -9.88
CA GLU A 34 10.41 10.73 -10.39
C GLU A 34 11.42 10.45 -9.26
N ALA A 35 11.47 11.34 -8.26
CA ALA A 35 12.35 11.15 -7.09
C ALA A 35 11.98 9.89 -6.29
N PHE A 36 10.69 9.55 -6.20
CA PHE A 36 10.23 8.33 -5.55
C PHE A 36 10.64 7.09 -6.33
N HIS A 37 10.52 7.11 -7.66
CA HIS A 37 10.95 6.00 -8.51
C HIS A 37 12.46 5.76 -8.41
N GLU A 38 13.28 6.81 -8.43
CA GLU A 38 14.72 6.68 -8.25
C GLU A 38 15.08 6.07 -6.88
N ALA A 39 14.49 6.60 -5.80
CA ALA A 39 14.71 6.08 -4.46
C ALA A 39 14.18 4.64 -4.27
N HIS A 40 13.11 4.28 -4.98
CA HIS A 40 12.57 2.92 -4.99
C HIS A 40 13.58 1.94 -5.61
N GLU A 41 14.09 2.25 -6.80
CA GLU A 41 15.09 1.39 -7.47
C GLU A 41 16.36 1.27 -6.63
N GLU A 42 16.84 2.36 -6.04
CA GLU A 42 18.01 2.34 -5.14
C GLU A 42 17.77 1.41 -3.94
N ALA A 43 16.67 1.59 -3.21
CA ALA A 43 16.36 0.79 -2.04
C ALA A 43 16.16 -0.70 -2.38
N PHE A 44 15.44 -1.02 -3.47
CA PHE A 44 15.16 -2.39 -3.86
C PHE A 44 16.33 -3.07 -4.59
N SER A 45 17.40 -2.34 -4.94
CA SER A 45 18.66 -2.95 -5.36
C SER A 45 19.36 -3.72 -4.24
N GLU A 46 19.10 -3.34 -2.98
CA GLU A 46 19.67 -3.97 -1.78
C GLU A 46 18.62 -4.74 -0.96
N ILE A 47 17.33 -4.48 -1.18
CA ILE A 47 16.22 -5.04 -0.40
C ILE A 47 15.33 -5.91 -1.29
N ASP A 48 15.24 -7.20 -0.95
CA ASP A 48 14.20 -8.07 -1.47
C ASP A 48 13.03 -8.17 -0.47
N CYS A 49 11.89 -7.56 -0.81
CA CYS A 49 10.69 -7.58 0.03
C CYS A 49 10.05 -8.98 0.15
N LEU A 50 10.39 -9.91 -0.76
CA LEU A 50 9.92 -11.29 -0.73
C LEU A 50 10.72 -12.15 0.25
N THR A 51 11.90 -11.69 0.70
CA THR A 51 12.73 -12.41 1.67
C THR A 51 11.99 -12.65 2.99
N CYS A 52 11.27 -11.66 3.54
CA CYS A 52 10.43 -11.88 4.72
C CYS A 52 8.98 -12.20 4.33
N ALA A 53 8.45 -11.53 3.29
CA ALA A 53 7.07 -11.62 2.82
C ALA A 53 6.02 -11.49 3.93
N ASN A 54 6.34 -10.88 5.08
CA ASN A 54 5.43 -10.82 6.22
C ASN A 54 4.16 -10.02 5.90
N CYS A 55 4.27 -8.97 5.07
CA CYS A 55 3.11 -8.22 4.58
C CYS A 55 2.27 -9.08 3.62
N CYS A 56 2.88 -9.70 2.60
CA CYS A 56 2.16 -10.50 1.60
C CYS A 56 1.55 -11.80 2.15
N LYS A 57 2.15 -12.39 3.20
CA LYS A 57 1.62 -13.60 3.87
C LYS A 57 0.40 -13.33 4.72
N THR A 58 0.26 -12.11 5.25
CA THR A 58 -0.77 -11.77 6.24
C THR A 58 -1.79 -10.77 5.70
N THR A 59 -1.42 -10.01 4.69
CA THR A 59 -2.23 -8.97 4.06
C THR A 59 -2.49 -9.41 2.63
N SER A 60 -3.29 -10.46 2.47
CA SER A 60 -3.78 -10.83 1.14
C SER A 60 -4.81 -9.76 0.72
N PRO A 61 -4.66 -9.13 -0.46
CA PRO A 61 -5.63 -8.15 -0.92
C PRO A 61 -6.98 -8.82 -1.15
N ILE A 62 -8.01 -8.28 -0.54
CA ILE A 62 -9.40 -8.63 -0.82
C ILE A 62 -9.77 -7.98 -2.15
N PHE A 63 -10.30 -8.78 -3.07
CA PHE A 63 -10.80 -8.33 -4.36
C PHE A 63 -12.31 -8.16 -4.30
N TYR A 64 -12.79 -6.92 -4.33
CA TYR A 64 -14.21 -6.67 -4.56
C TYR A 64 -14.53 -6.80 -6.04
N GLN A 65 -15.81 -6.94 -6.37
CA GLN A 65 -16.28 -7.09 -7.76
C GLN A 65 -15.71 -6.03 -8.72
N ASN A 66 -15.60 -4.78 -8.27
CA ASN A 66 -15.01 -3.69 -9.06
C ASN A 66 -13.51 -3.92 -9.34
N ASP A 67 -12.77 -4.47 -8.39
CA ASP A 67 -11.34 -4.77 -8.55
C ASP A 67 -11.14 -5.96 -9.49
N ILE A 68 -12.00 -6.98 -9.39
CA ILE A 68 -12.04 -8.13 -10.31
C ILE A 68 -12.28 -7.65 -11.74
N GLU A 69 -13.26 -6.77 -11.96
CA GLU A 69 -13.57 -6.24 -13.28
C GLU A 69 -12.42 -5.41 -13.86
N ARG A 70 -11.81 -4.54 -13.04
CA ARG A 70 -10.66 -3.73 -13.46
C ARG A 70 -9.43 -4.59 -13.79
N ALA A 71 -9.11 -5.56 -12.94
CA ALA A 71 -7.97 -6.46 -13.14
C ALA A 71 -8.18 -7.36 -14.35
N ALA A 72 -9.38 -7.95 -14.50
CA ALA A 72 -9.73 -8.76 -15.66
C ALA A 72 -9.63 -7.95 -16.96
N HIS A 73 -10.13 -6.71 -16.98
CA HIS A 73 -10.02 -5.82 -18.13
C HIS A 73 -8.55 -5.52 -18.48
N ALA A 74 -7.71 -5.20 -17.49
CA ALA A 74 -6.28 -4.94 -17.71
C ALA A 74 -5.55 -6.15 -18.34
N LEU A 75 -5.96 -7.38 -17.95
CA LEU A 75 -5.43 -8.63 -18.49
C LEU A 75 -6.17 -9.14 -19.73
N ARG A 76 -7.18 -8.41 -20.23
CA ARG A 76 -8.03 -8.80 -21.36
C ARG A 76 -8.73 -10.16 -21.16
N LEU A 77 -9.11 -10.45 -19.92
CA LEU A 77 -9.86 -11.63 -19.51
C LEU A 77 -11.30 -11.26 -19.17
N LYS A 78 -12.22 -12.22 -19.22
CA LYS A 78 -13.55 -12.06 -18.62
C LYS A 78 -13.43 -12.13 -17.08
N PRO A 79 -14.25 -11.40 -16.31
CA PRO A 79 -14.22 -11.45 -14.83
C PRO A 79 -14.27 -12.88 -14.27
N GLY A 80 -15.16 -13.74 -14.78
CA GLY A 80 -15.22 -15.15 -14.37
C GLY A 80 -13.92 -15.93 -14.62
N GLN A 81 -13.27 -15.70 -15.75
CA GLN A 81 -11.97 -16.33 -16.05
C GLN A 81 -10.84 -15.80 -15.15
N PHE A 82 -10.93 -14.54 -14.71
CA PHE A 82 -9.98 -13.99 -13.75
C PHE A 82 -10.17 -14.61 -12.37
N ILE A 83 -11.43 -14.77 -11.93
CA ILE A 83 -11.76 -15.47 -10.68
C ILE A 83 -11.22 -16.90 -10.73
N ASP A 84 -11.60 -17.68 -11.72
CA ASP A 84 -11.21 -19.10 -11.83
C ASP A 84 -9.68 -19.30 -11.91
N LYS A 85 -8.97 -18.34 -12.50
CA LYS A 85 -7.52 -18.46 -12.75
C LYS A 85 -6.66 -17.91 -11.62
N TYR A 86 -7.13 -16.93 -10.84
CA TYR A 86 -6.29 -16.20 -9.90
C TYR A 86 -6.88 -16.04 -8.49
N LEU A 87 -8.18 -16.25 -8.32
CA LEU A 87 -8.86 -16.00 -7.05
C LEU A 87 -9.45 -17.28 -6.45
N LYS A 88 -9.61 -17.27 -5.13
CA LYS A 88 -10.39 -18.24 -4.36
C LYS A 88 -11.19 -17.50 -3.29
N LEU A 89 -12.23 -18.12 -2.78
CA LEU A 89 -12.91 -17.65 -1.57
C LEU A 89 -12.15 -18.15 -0.35
N ASP A 90 -11.88 -17.26 0.61
CA ASP A 90 -11.34 -17.63 1.92
C ASP A 90 -12.45 -17.98 2.94
N GLU A 91 -12.07 -18.16 4.20
CA GLU A 91 -12.98 -18.56 5.28
C GLU A 91 -14.05 -17.50 5.61
N ASP A 92 -13.79 -16.23 5.26
CA ASP A 92 -14.68 -15.10 5.49
C ASP A 92 -15.59 -14.81 4.27
N ASN A 93 -15.52 -15.65 3.22
CA ASN A 93 -16.16 -15.46 1.90
C ASN A 93 -15.64 -14.25 1.12
N ASP A 94 -14.39 -13.86 1.33
CA ASP A 94 -13.73 -12.82 0.55
C ASP A 94 -12.95 -13.45 -0.63
N TYR A 95 -12.96 -12.77 -1.78
CA TYR A 95 -12.12 -13.17 -2.91
C TYR A 95 -10.68 -12.74 -2.66
N VAL A 96 -9.78 -13.71 -2.52
CA VAL A 96 -8.35 -13.49 -2.31
C VAL A 96 -7.54 -14.19 -3.39
N LEU A 97 -6.26 -13.80 -3.55
CA LEU A 97 -5.36 -14.52 -4.46
C LEU A 97 -5.21 -15.99 -4.01
N GLN A 98 -5.20 -16.89 -5.00
CA GLN A 98 -5.04 -18.33 -4.75
C GLN A 98 -3.65 -18.72 -4.24
#